data_AF-A0A5K1HJE2-F1
#
_entry.id   AF-A0A5K1HJE2-F1
#
_cell.length_a   1.000
_cell.length_b   1.000
_cell.length_c   1.000
_cell.angle_alpha   90.00
_cell.angle_beta   90.00
_cell.angle_gamma   90.00
#
_symmetry.space_group_name_H-M   'P 1'
#
loop_
_entity.id
_entity.type
_entity.pdbx_description
1 polymer ?
#
loop_
_entity_poly.entity_id
_entity_poly.type
_entity_poly.pdbx_seq_one_letter_code
_entity_poly.pdbx_strand_id
1 'polypeptide(L)' 'TINYYKDKQLLYRGARLKNTKWIYGLTIYTGRNTKIMMNSDSSSEKMSQIEVKVNYILGIILLLQVGMCLIIAISM' A
#
# COMPACT_ATOMS: atom_id res chain seq x y z
N THR A 1 9.17 33.96 -2.65
CA THR A 1 7.83 34.57 -2.56
C THR A 1 6.77 33.88 -3.43
N ILE A 2 7.11 33.39 -4.62
CA ILE A 2 6.15 32.85 -5.62
C ILE A 2 5.45 31.53 -5.19
N ASN A 3 6.11 30.69 -4.38
CA ASN A 3 5.53 29.41 -3.95
C ASN A 3 4.41 29.53 -2.89
N TYR A 4 4.39 30.60 -2.09
CA TYR A 4 3.39 30.76 -1.00
C TYR A 4 1.95 31.02 -1.49
N TYR A 5 1.78 31.54 -2.71
CA TYR A 5 0.45 31.85 -3.23
C TYR A 5 -0.25 30.61 -3.79
N LYS A 6 0.53 29.64 -4.29
CA LYS A 6 0.03 28.41 -4.91
C LYS A 6 -0.83 27.57 -3.96
N ASP A 7 -0.42 27.41 -2.70
CA ASP A 7 -1.16 26.60 -1.73
C ASP A 7 -2.44 27.27 -1.19
N LYS A 8 -2.57 28.60 -1.26
CA LYS A 8 -3.78 29.31 -0.80
C LYS A 8 -4.95 29.23 -1.78
N GLN A 9 -4.66 29.01 -3.07
CA GLN A 9 -5.67 28.93 -4.14
C GLN A 9 -6.00 27.50 -4.55
N LEU A 10 -5.24 26.52 -4.06
CA LEU A 10 -5.46 25.11 -4.35
C LEU A 10 -6.33 24.47 -3.27
N LEU A 11 -7.50 23.96 -3.68
CA LEU A 11 -8.34 23.13 -2.84
C LEU A 11 -7.97 21.66 -3.01
N TYR A 12 -7.48 21.05 -1.93
CA TYR A 12 -7.15 19.62 -1.93
C TYR A 12 -8.43 18.77 -1.75
N ARG A 13 -8.44 17.58 -2.35
CA ARG A 13 -9.53 16.59 -2.19
C ARG A 13 -9.70 16.25 -0.70
N GLY A 14 -10.83 16.64 -0.10
CA GLY A 14 -11.12 16.49 1.34
C GLY A 14 -11.29 17.80 2.11
N ALA A 15 -10.90 18.95 1.55
CA ALA A 15 -11.19 20.25 2.16
C ALA A 15 -12.69 20.57 2.04
N ARG A 16 -13.34 20.93 3.16
CA ARG A 16 -14.73 21.42 3.16
C ARG A 16 -14.72 22.94 3.15
N LEU A 17 -15.44 23.51 2.18
CA LEU A 17 -15.69 24.95 2.11
C LEU A 17 -16.52 25.37 3.33
N LYS A 18 -16.04 26.36 4.08
CA LYS A 18 -16.79 27.01 5.16
C LYS A 18 -17.04 28.47 4.78
N ASN A 19 -18.19 29.00 5.22
CA ASN A 19 -18.53 30.42 5.08
C ASN A 19 -18.70 30.94 3.63
N THR A 20 -19.00 30.07 2.66
CA THR A 20 -19.27 30.44 1.25
C THR A 20 -20.31 29.51 0.63
N LYS A 21 -21.24 30.05 -0.18
CA LYS A 21 -22.39 29.29 -0.74
C LYS A 21 -21.99 28.41 -1.93
N TRP A 22 -21.09 28.90 -2.79
CA TRP A 22 -20.56 28.16 -3.94
C TRP A 22 -19.24 28.80 -4.39
N ILE A 23 -18.45 28.05 -5.16
CA ILE A 23 -17.18 28.48 -5.74
C ILE A 23 -17.06 27.93 -7.17
N TYR A 24 -16.50 28.74 -8.07
CA TYR A 24 -16.02 28.27 -9.37
C TYR A 24 -14.53 27.92 -9.27
N GLY A 25 -14.16 26.74 -9.72
CA GLY A 25 -12.76 26.28 -9.72
C GLY A 25 -12.51 25.28 -10.84
N LEU A 26 -11.26 25.23 -11.30
CA LEU A 26 -10.81 24.28 -12.31
C LEU A 26 -10.13 23.10 -11.61
N THR A 27 -10.47 21.87 -11.99
CA THR A 27 -9.80 20.68 -11.45
C THR A 27 -8.45 20.47 -12.13
N ILE A 28 -7.38 20.85 -11.45
CA ILE A 28 -5.99 20.71 -11.94
C ILE A 28 -5.44 19.30 -11.68
N TYR A 29 -5.88 18.65 -10.59
CA TYR A 29 -5.42 17.32 -10.19
C TYR A 29 -6.60 16.37 -10.00
N THR A 30 -6.67 15.31 -10.82
CA THR A 30 -7.67 14.23 -10.72
C THR A 30 -7.00 12.90 -10.34
N GLY A 31 -7.72 12.06 -9.59
CA GLY A 31 -7.29 10.68 -9.30
C GLY A 31 -5.94 10.54 -8.58
N ARG A 32 -5.06 9.71 -9.16
CA ARG A 32 -3.69 9.37 -8.66
C ARG A 32 -2.71 10.53 -8.62
N ASN A 33 -3.03 11.64 -9.30
CA ASN A 33 -2.17 12.83 -9.34
C ASN A 33 -2.50 13.84 -8.23
N THR A 34 -3.48 13.54 -7.38
CA THR A 34 -3.76 14.39 -6.20
C THR A 34 -2.67 14.19 -5.16
N LYS A 35 -2.16 15.27 -4.55
CA LYS A 35 -1.14 15.18 -3.48
C LYS A 35 -1.52 14.20 -2.36
N ILE A 36 -2.82 14.07 -2.07
CA ILE A 36 -3.33 13.12 -1.08
C ILE A 36 -3.14 11.65 -1.48
N MET A 37 -3.23 11.34 -2.78
CA MET A 37 -3.09 9.98 -3.30
C MET A 37 -1.62 9.61 -3.54
N MET A 38 -0.76 10.61 -3.74
CA MET A 38 0.69 10.43 -3.83
C MET A 38 1.35 10.30 -2.44
N ASN A 39 0.70 10.80 -1.38
CA ASN A 39 1.09 10.56 0.02
C ASN A 39 0.39 9.34 0.64
N SER A 40 -0.67 8.82 0.01
CA SER A 40 -1.21 7.54 0.41
C SER A 40 -0.32 6.47 -0.20
N ASP A 41 0.44 5.79 0.67
CA ASP A 41 1.21 4.62 0.29
C ASP A 41 0.30 3.67 -0.52
N SER A 42 0.80 3.17 -1.65
CA SER A 42 0.08 2.17 -2.43
C SER A 42 -0.41 1.10 -1.48
N SER A 43 -1.65 0.63 -1.65
CA SER A 43 -2.22 -0.47 -0.88
C SER A 43 -1.29 -1.67 -0.98
N SER A 44 -0.31 -1.71 -0.08
CA SER A 44 0.54 -2.85 0.15
C SER A 44 -0.42 -3.86 0.70
N GLU A 45 -0.66 -4.91 -0.09
CA GLU A 45 -1.37 -6.09 0.34
C GLU A 45 -0.82 -6.41 1.73
N LYS A 46 -1.66 -6.26 2.75
CA LYS A 46 -1.26 -6.51 4.13
C LYS A 46 -1.17 -8.02 4.27
N MET A 47 -0.15 -8.61 3.64
CA MET A 47 0.26 -9.98 3.87
C MET A 47 0.44 -10.05 5.37
N SER A 48 -0.44 -10.81 6.01
CA SER A 48 -0.47 -10.85 7.46
C SER A 48 0.91 -11.32 7.92
N GLN A 49 1.46 -10.73 8.99
CA GLN A 49 2.66 -11.27 9.64
C GLN A 49 2.55 -12.78 9.90
N ILE A 50 1.31 -13.29 9.97
CA ILE A 50 0.96 -14.70 10.09
C ILE A 50 1.24 -15.47 8.79
N GLU A 51 0.91 -14.94 7.61
CA GLU A 51 1.15 -15.61 6.32
C GLU A 51 2.65 -15.76 6.04
N VAL A 52 3.46 -14.79 6.43
CA VAL A 52 4.94 -14.89 6.35
C VAL A 52 5.47 -16.02 7.25
N LYS A 53 4.95 -16.13 8.48
CA LYS A 53 5.31 -17.21 9.41
C LYS A 53 4.85 -18.59 8.90
N VAL A 54 3.65 -18.67 8.34
CA VAL A 54 3.12 -19.92 7.77
C VAL A 54 3.98 -20.38 6.59
N ASN A 55 4.36 -19.48 5.69
CA ASN A 55 5.24 -19.82 4.56
C ASN A 55 6.61 -20.34 5.02
N TYR A 56 7.16 -19.78 6.09
CA TYR A 56 8.42 -20.25 6.69
C TYR A 56 8.30 -21.66 7.28
N ILE A 57 7.23 -21.92 8.05
CA ILE A 57 6.95 -23.24 8.62
C ILE A 57 6.71 -24.29 7.52
N LEU A 58 5.99 -23.93 6.46
CA LEU A 58 5.76 -24.79 5.30
C LEU A 58 7.09 -25.20 4.63
N GLY A 59 8.02 -24.26 4.47
CA GLY A 59 9.35 -24.55 3.93
C GLY A 59 10.14 -25.56 4.78
N ILE A 60 10.11 -25.42 6.10
CA ILE A 60 10.79 -26.35 7.03
C ILE A 60 10.18 -27.75 6.93
N ILE A 61 8.86 -27.86 6.96
CA ILE A 61 8.17 -29.16 6.90
C ILE A 61 8.46 -29.87 5.58
N LEU A 62 8.49 -29.15 4.45
CA LEU A 62 8.84 -29.70 3.15
C LEU A 62 10.28 -30.26 3.12
N LEU A 63 11.25 -29.51 3.66
CA LEU A 63 12.64 -29.96 3.74
C LEU A 63 12.79 -31.22 4.60
N LEU A 64 12.12 -31.26 5.75
CA LEU A 64 12.13 -32.42 6.64
C LEU A 64 11.48 -33.64 5.96
N GLN A 65 10.37 -33.45 5.27
CA GLN A 65 9.67 -34.51 4.55
C GLN A 65 10.55 -35.11 3.45
N VAL A 66 11.20 -34.28 2.64
CA VAL A 66 12.13 -34.74 1.60
C VAL A 66 13.32 -35.48 2.21
N GLY A 67 13.87 -34.99 3.32
CA GLY A 67 14.94 -35.65 4.05
C GLY A 67 14.54 -37.05 4.52
N MET A 68 13.36 -37.20 5.14
CA MET A 68 12.86 -38.51 5.56
C MET A 68 12.65 -39.47 4.38
N CYS A 69 12.06 -38.98 3.29
CA CYS A 69 11.86 -39.79 2.08
C CYS A 69 13.19 -40.27 1.48
N LEU A 70 14.23 -39.44 1.46
CA LEU A 70 15.54 -39.82 0.95
C LEU A 70 16.23 -40.86 1.84
N ILE A 71 16.11 -40.74 3.16
CA ILE A 71 16.66 -41.73 4.10
C ILE A 71 16.01 -43.09 3.88
N ILE A 72 14.68 -43.13 3.73
CA ILE A 72 13.94 -44.36 3.46
C ILE A 72 14.33 -44.94 2.09
N ALA A 73 14.45 -44.10 1.06
CA ALA A 73 14.80 -44.53 -0.30
C ALA A 73 16.24 -45.05 -0.44
N ILE A 74 17.16 -44.60 0.41
CA ILE A 74 18.55 -45.12 0.44
C ILE A 74 18.65 -46.38 1.30
N SER A 75 17.84 -46.47 2.35
CA SER A 75 17.84 -47.60 3.28
C SER A 75 17.13 -48.85 2.72
N MET A 76 16.27 -48.68 1.72
CA MET A 76 15.52 -49.74 1.04
C MET A 76 16.23 -50.14 -0.25
#